data_AF-A0A4V1TCW6-F1
#
_entry.id   AF-A0A4V1TCW6-F1
#
_cell.length_a   1.000
_cell.length_b   1.000
_cell.length_c   1.000
_cell.angle_alpha   90.00
_cell.angle_beta   90.00
_cell.angle_gamma   90.00
#
_symmetry.space_group_name_H-M   'P 1'
#
loop_
_entity.id
_entity.type
_entity.pdbx_description
1 polymer ?
#
loop_
_entity_poly.entity_id
_entity_poly.type
_entity_poly.pdbx_seq_one_letter_code
_entity_poly.pdbx_strand_id
1 'polypeptide(L)'
;MTILNIANNNPLVDGRQSSRAMMVRRGMQILLHDMRHAILPEMALSNGRRADLITVSEKGEIWIIEIKTSIEDFRVDRKWPDYRASCDRLFFATHKDRCMFSRLAVSETLRSHAS
;
A
#
# COMPACT_ATOMS: atom_id res chain seq x y z
N MET A 1 -12.72 -24.53 -2.46
CA MET A 1 -14.01 -24.12 -1.88
C MET A 1 -14.05 -22.61 -1.83
N THR A 2 -14.87 -21.98 -2.67
CA THR A 2 -15.12 -20.53 -2.60
C THR A 2 -16.29 -20.31 -1.67
N ILE A 3 -16.08 -19.64 -0.54
CA ILE A 3 -17.18 -19.19 0.32
C ILE A 3 -17.72 -17.90 -0.32
N LEU A 4 -18.79 -18.02 -1.11
CA LEU A 4 -19.60 -16.89 -1.53
C LEU A 4 -20.62 -16.60 -0.43
N ASN A 5 -20.41 -15.51 0.33
CA ASN A 5 -21.41 -15.00 1.25
C ASN A 5 -22.38 -14.08 0.48
N ILE A 6 -23.65 -14.47 0.39
CA ILE A 6 -24.72 -13.74 -0.31
C ILE A 6 -25.25 -12.57 0.54
N ALA A 7 -25.01 -12.58 1.86
CA ALA A 7 -25.27 -11.43 2.69
C ALA A 7 -24.22 -10.36 2.41
N ASN A 8 -24.65 -9.15 2.06
CA ASN A 8 -23.80 -7.97 1.84
C ASN A 8 -23.05 -7.50 3.11
N ASN A 9 -23.00 -8.33 4.16
CA ASN A 9 -22.20 -8.18 5.36
C ASN A 9 -20.82 -8.75 5.09
N ASN A 10 -19.94 -7.94 4.50
CA ASN A 10 -18.54 -8.27 4.36
C ASN A 10 -17.87 -8.13 5.75
N PRO A 11 -17.48 -9.23 6.43
CA PRO A 11 -16.91 -9.18 7.77
C PRO A 11 -15.53 -8.50 7.84
N LEU A 12 -14.94 -8.18 6.67
CA LEU A 12 -13.70 -7.42 6.56
C LEU A 12 -13.93 -5.90 6.60
N VAL A 13 -15.19 -5.44 6.57
CA VAL A 13 -15.51 -4.01 6.70
C VAL A 13 -15.49 -3.65 8.18
N ASP A 14 -14.32 -3.26 8.67
CA ASP A 14 -14.08 -2.89 10.08
C ASP A 14 -14.30 -1.39 10.37
N GLY A 15 -14.76 -0.63 9.38
CA GLY A 15 -14.96 0.82 9.47
C GLY A 15 -13.68 1.65 9.50
N ARG A 16 -12.49 1.02 9.48
CA ARG A 16 -11.20 1.74 9.47
C ARG A 16 -10.86 2.29 8.09
N GLN A 17 -11.41 1.69 7.04
CA GLN A 17 -11.20 2.11 5.66
C GLN A 17 -12.43 2.85 5.13
N SER A 18 -12.23 4.08 4.64
CA SER A 18 -13.29 4.85 3.99
C SER A 18 -13.66 4.25 2.63
N SER A 19 -14.86 4.52 2.12
CA SER A 19 -15.26 4.13 0.76
C SER A 19 -14.28 4.64 -0.31
N ARG A 20 -13.70 5.83 -0.09
CA ARG A 20 -12.64 6.40 -0.93
C ARG A 20 -11.34 5.60 -0.85
N ALA A 21 -10.93 5.16 0.35
CA ALA A 21 -9.74 4.34 0.52
C ALA A 21 -9.92 2.99 -0.20
N MET A 22 -11.11 2.39 -0.11
CA MET A 22 -11.43 1.15 -0.83
C MET A 22 -11.39 1.31 -2.35
N MET A 23 -11.86 2.43 -2.90
CA MET A 23 -11.73 2.71 -4.34
C MET A 23 -10.27 2.83 -4.77
N VAL A 24 -9.45 3.56 -4.00
CA VAL A 24 -8.02 3.70 -4.30
C VAL A 24 -7.31 2.34 -4.21
N ARG A 25 -7.60 1.56 -3.17
CA ARG A 25 -7.08 0.20 -3.00
C ARG A 25 -7.41 -0.67 -4.19
N ARG A 26 -8.66 -0.66 -4.65
CA ARG A 26 -9.10 -1.46 -5.79
C ARG A 26 -8.37 -1.08 -7.07
N GLY A 27 -8.24 0.22 -7.36
CA GLY A 27 -7.49 0.70 -8.51
C GLY A 27 -6.01 0.30 -8.46
N MET A 28 -5.40 0.41 -7.27
CA MET A 28 -4.01 0.00 -7.07
C MET A 28 -3.81 -1.51 -7.27
N GLN A 29 -4.72 -2.33 -6.75
CA GLN A 29 -4.66 -3.78 -6.93
C GLN A 29 -4.76 -4.20 -8.40
N ILE A 30 -5.59 -3.51 -9.20
CA ILE A 30 -5.68 -3.76 -10.65
C ILE A 30 -4.35 -3.40 -11.32
N LEU A 31 -3.82 -2.21 -11.07
CA LEU A 31 -2.55 -1.76 -11.64
C LEU A 31 -1.39 -2.71 -11.31
N LEU A 32 -1.26 -3.08 -10.04
CA LEU A 32 -0.20 -3.97 -9.57
C LEU A 32 -0.34 -5.38 -10.14
N HIS A 33 -1.57 -5.86 -10.29
CA HIS A 33 -1.83 -7.14 -10.94
C HIS A 33 -1.38 -7.11 -12.40
N ASP A 34 -1.66 -6.04 -13.14
CA ASP A 34 -1.21 -5.86 -14.53
C ASP A 34 0.32 -5.75 -14.62
N MET A 35 0.96 -5.22 -13.57
CA MET A 35 2.42 -5.23 -13.40
C MET A 35 2.99 -6.60 -12.97
N ARG A 36 2.13 -7.62 -12.79
CA ARG A 36 2.48 -8.98 -12.33
C ARG A 36 3.07 -9.03 -10.92
N HIS A 37 2.60 -8.15 -10.04
CA HIS A 37 2.93 -8.22 -8.62
C HIS A 37 2.01 -9.22 -7.91
N ALA A 38 2.57 -9.98 -6.98
CA ALA A 38 1.78 -10.62 -5.93
C ALA A 38 1.41 -9.59 -4.87
N ILE A 39 0.15 -9.56 -4.41
CA ILE A 39 -0.37 -8.47 -3.57
C ILE A 39 -1.04 -9.05 -2.34
N LEU A 40 -0.68 -8.54 -1.16
CA LEU A 40 -1.33 -8.86 0.09
C LEU A 40 -1.80 -7.57 0.78
N PRO A 41 -3.11 -7.39 0.98
CA PRO A 41 -3.61 -6.26 1.73
C PRO A 41 -3.52 -6.44 3.26
N GLU A 42 -3.52 -5.32 3.99
CA GLU A 42 -3.69 -5.26 5.45
C GLU A 42 -2.66 -6.11 6.23
N MET A 43 -1.43 -6.14 5.72
CA MET A 43 -0.37 -6.95 6.32
C MET A 43 0.18 -6.29 7.58
N ALA A 44 0.16 -7.03 8.69
CA ALA A 44 0.85 -6.63 9.91
C ALA A 44 2.37 -6.77 9.73
N LEU A 45 3.11 -5.76 10.18
CA LEU A 45 4.57 -5.73 10.18
C LEU A 45 5.12 -6.09 11.57
N SER A 46 6.38 -6.50 11.63
CA SER A 46 7.05 -6.91 12.88
C SER A 46 7.13 -5.79 13.93
N ASN A 47 7.08 -4.53 13.50
CA ASN A 47 7.07 -3.35 14.38
C ASN A 47 5.66 -2.99 14.91
N GLY A 48 4.65 -3.85 14.68
CA GLY A 48 3.27 -3.62 15.10
C GLY A 48 2.50 -2.60 14.23
N ARG A 49 3.09 -2.13 13.13
CA ARG A 49 2.38 -1.35 12.10
C ARG A 49 1.58 -2.29 11.20
N ARG A 50 0.71 -1.70 10.40
CA ARG A 50 -0.01 -2.39 9.33
C ARG A 50 0.22 -1.61 8.04
N ALA A 51 0.65 -2.32 7.01
CA ALA A 51 0.71 -1.80 5.64
C ALA A 51 -0.67 -1.96 4.99
N ASP A 52 -1.15 -0.92 4.31
CA ASP A 52 -2.43 -1.01 3.58
C ASP A 52 -2.33 -2.04 2.43
N LEU A 53 -1.23 -2.00 1.68
CA LEU A 53 -0.86 -3.00 0.69
C LEU A 53 0.64 -3.30 0.79
N ILE A 54 0.99 -4.59 0.81
CA ILE A 54 2.34 -5.08 0.54
C ILE A 54 2.32 -5.88 -0.77
N THR A 55 3.37 -5.76 -1.56
CA THR A 55 3.44 -6.42 -2.87
C THR A 55 4.84 -6.96 -3.13
N VAL A 56 4.93 -8.01 -3.92
CA VAL A 56 6.19 -8.58 -4.40
C VAL A 56 6.19 -8.53 -5.92
N SER A 57 7.18 -7.85 -6.50
CA SER A 57 7.39 -7.82 -7.96
C SER A 57 7.97 -9.14 -8.47
N GLU A 58 7.94 -9.36 -9.78
CA GLU A 58 8.61 -10.52 -10.41
C GLU A 58 10.12 -10.58 -10.13
N LYS A 59 10.74 -9.44 -9.79
CA LYS A 59 12.17 -9.34 -9.44
C LYS A 59 12.44 -9.63 -7.96
N GLY A 60 11.40 -9.95 -7.19
CA GLY A 60 11.49 -10.16 -5.74
C GLY A 60 11.52 -8.88 -4.90
N GLU A 61 11.41 -7.69 -5.50
CA GLU A 61 11.33 -6.44 -4.73
C GLU A 61 10.01 -6.39 -3.93
N ILE A 62 10.11 -6.04 -2.65
CA ILE A 62 9.00 -5.81 -1.72
C ILE A 62 8.62 -4.34 -1.76
N TRP A 63 7.37 -4.06 -2.14
CA TRP A 63 6.83 -2.71 -2.13
C TRP A 63 5.75 -2.59 -1.07
N ILE A 64 5.78 -1.49 -0.32
CA ILE A 64 4.69 -1.08 0.57
C ILE A 64 3.99 0.12 -0.05
N ILE A 65 2.65 0.09 -0.07
CA ILE A 65 1.82 1.20 -0.54
C ILE A 65 0.86 1.59 0.58
N GLU A 66 0.92 2.85 0.97
CA GLU A 66 0.06 3.47 1.99
C GLU A 66 -1.03 4.31 1.32
N ILE A 67 -2.29 4.08 1.69
CA ILE A 67 -3.44 4.77 1.10
C ILE A 67 -3.82 5.95 1.99
N LYS A 68 -3.64 7.18 1.49
CA LYS A 68 -4.01 8.40 2.20
C LYS A 68 -5.12 9.12 1.45
N THR A 69 -6.28 9.30 2.10
CA THR A 69 -7.46 9.91 1.45
C THR A 69 -7.62 11.41 1.73
N SER A 70 -6.84 11.93 2.68
CA SER A 70 -6.74 13.35 3.05
C SER A 70 -5.29 13.83 3.05
N ILE A 71 -5.09 15.13 2.78
CA ILE A 71 -3.80 15.81 2.97
C ILE A 71 -3.44 15.84 4.46
N GLU A 72 -4.44 15.96 5.33
CA GLU A 72 -4.22 15.94 6.78
C GLU A 72 -3.66 14.58 7.22
N ASP A 73 -4.23 13.47 6.73
CA ASP A 73 -3.72 12.12 6.98
C ASP A 73 -2.25 12.00 6.61
N PHE A 74 -1.85 12.62 5.49
CA PHE A 74 -0.46 12.63 5.05
C PHE A 74 0.44 13.51 5.94
N ARG A 75 -0.03 14.67 6.40
CA ARG A 75 0.76 15.61 7.23
C ARG A 75 0.98 15.11 8.65
N VAL A 76 -0.02 14.46 9.23
CA VAL A 76 0.06 13.95 10.61
C VAL A 76 0.77 12.60 10.68
N ASP A 77 0.82 11.85 9.57
CA ASP A 77 1.57 10.61 9.50
C ASP A 77 3.08 10.89 9.43
N ARG A 78 3.71 10.86 10.60
CA ARG A 78 5.16 11.00 10.76
C ARG A 78 5.87 9.66 10.98
N LYS A 79 5.13 8.55 10.86
CA LYS A 79 5.59 7.20 11.21
C LYS A 79 5.96 6.39 9.97
N TRP A 80 5.70 6.91 8.77
CA TRP A 80 6.08 6.29 7.51
C TRP A 80 7.57 5.90 7.39
N PRO A 81 8.56 6.56 8.04
CA PRO A 81 9.94 6.10 8.00
C PRO A 81 10.13 4.69 8.59
N ASP A 82 9.28 4.28 9.55
CA ASP A 82 9.32 2.96 10.17
C ASP A 82 9.11 1.82 9.15
N TYR A 83 8.42 2.12 8.03
CA TYR A 83 8.13 1.15 6.98
C TYR A 83 9.32 0.90 6.06
N ARG A 84 10.31 1.82 6.01
CA ARG A 84 11.47 1.69 5.12
C ARG A 84 12.37 0.51 5.47
N ALA A 85 12.33 0.04 6.71
CA ALA A 85 13.04 -1.17 7.13
C ALA A 85 12.37 -2.47 6.63
N SER A 86 11.12 -2.40 6.15
CA SER A 86 10.32 -3.56 5.76
C SER A 86 10.05 -3.64 4.25
N CYS A 87 10.61 -2.72 3.44
CA CYS A 87 10.40 -2.70 1.99
C CYS A 87 11.56 -2.08 1.21
N ASP A 88 11.74 -2.54 -0.02
CA ASP A 88 12.65 -1.92 -0.99
C ASP A 88 12.12 -0.56 -1.46
N ARG A 89 10.79 -0.47 -1.66
CA ARG A 89 10.10 0.72 -2.14
C ARG A 89 8.86 1.03 -1.32
N LEU A 90 8.69 2.32 -0.98
CA LEU A 90 7.53 2.84 -0.29
C LEU A 90 6.79 3.83 -1.20
N PHE A 91 5.49 3.63 -1.37
CA PHE A 91 4.63 4.49 -2.18
C PHE A 91 3.44 5.00 -1.37
N PHE A 92 2.92 6.15 -1.76
CA PHE A 92 1.66 6.68 -1.25
C PHE A 92 0.64 6.75 -2.38
N ALA A 93 -0.58 6.29 -2.11
CA ALA A 93 -1.69 6.28 -3.05
C ALA A 93 -2.83 7.17 -2.57
N THR A 94 -3.38 7.98 -3.47
CA THR A 94 -4.51 8.87 -3.17
C THR A 94 -5.44 9.01 -4.38
N HIS A 95 -6.61 9.60 -4.17
CA HIS A 95 -7.61 9.81 -5.23
C HIS A 95 -7.32 11.08 -6.05
N LYS A 96 -7.67 11.06 -7.34
CA LYS A 96 -7.26 12.04 -8.37
C LYS A 96 -7.62 13.49 -8.04
N ASP A 97 -8.72 13.75 -7.33
CA ASP A 97 -9.13 15.12 -6.94
C ASP A 97 -8.19 15.79 -5.92
N ARG A 98 -7.24 15.03 -5.35
CA ARG A 98 -6.17 15.53 -4.46
C ARG A 98 -4.81 14.92 -4.83
N CYS A 99 -4.58 14.65 -6.12
CA CYS A 99 -3.42 13.90 -6.58
C CYS A 99 -2.11 14.66 -6.28
N MET A 100 -1.35 14.15 -5.31
CA MET A 100 0.10 14.11 -5.40
C MET A 100 0.47 12.66 -5.71
N PHE A 101 0.85 12.39 -6.96
CA PHE A 101 1.95 11.46 -7.18
C PHE A 101 3.20 12.21 -6.70
N SER A 102 3.36 12.32 -5.38
CA SER A 102 4.61 12.86 -4.87
C SER A 102 5.67 11.83 -5.19
N ARG A 103 6.58 12.23 -6.06
CA ARG A 103 7.93 11.71 -6.11
C ARG A 103 8.70 12.08 -4.82
N LEU A 104 8.06 12.00 -3.65
CA LEU A 104 8.68 11.97 -2.33
C LEU A 104 8.57 10.50 -1.89
N ALA A 105 9.52 9.60 -2.10
CA ALA A 105 10.92 9.77 -2.42
C ALA A 105 11.36 8.68 -3.42
N VAL A 106 11.75 9.09 -4.62
CA VAL A 106 12.83 8.38 -5.29
C VAL A 106 14.10 8.79 -4.55
N SER A 107 14.35 8.19 -3.39
CA SER A 107 15.73 8.09 -2.89
C SER A 107 16.36 6.99 -3.72
N GLU A 108 16.94 7.36 -4.85
CA GLU A 108 18.04 6.58 -5.40
C GLU A 108 19.07 6.44 -4.28
N THR A 109 19.18 5.24 -3.72
CA THR A 109 20.35 4.88 -2.93
C THR A 109 20.78 3.50 -3.40
N LEU A 110 21.58 3.56 -4.47
CA LEU A 110 22.73 2.72 -4.77
C LEU A 110 22.52 1.20 -4.73
N ARG A 111 22.43 0.62 -5.93
CA ARG A 111 23.25 -0.57 -6.22
C ARG A 111 24.72 -0.18 -6.06
N SER A 112 25.37 -0.70 -5.04
CA SER A 112 26.79 -1.07 -5.00
C SER A 112 26.92 -1.88 -3.70
N HIS A 113 27.39 -3.12 -3.60
CA HIS A 113 28.24 -4.06 -4.34
C HIS A 113 27.68 -5.47 -3.99
N ALA A 114 27.69 -6.57 -4.76
CA ALA A 114 28.61 -7.09 -5.76
C ALA A 114 30.09 -7.01 -5.37
N SER A 115 30.44 -7.64 -4.25
CA SER A 115 31.59 -8.56 -4.05
C SER A 115 31.67 -8.97 -2.59
#